data_AF-A0A7C7N1R3-F1
#
_entry.id   AF-A0A7C7N1R3-F1
#
_cell.length_a   1.000
_cell.length_b   1.000
_cell.length_c   1.000
_cell.angle_alpha   90.00
_cell.angle_beta   90.00
_cell.angle_gamma   90.00
#
_symmetry.space_group_name_H-M   'P 1'
#
loop_
_entity.id
_entity.type
_entity.pdbx_description
1 polymer ?
#
loop_
_entity_poly.entity_id
_entity_poly.type
_entity_poly.pdbx_seq_one_letter_code
_entity_poly.pdbx_strand_id
1 'polypeptide(L)'
;VNFLPGKNSSYISKPEDFLIQQKNLIQSSGLGNDSFMDKTITRFFSRQLTRLFLKTPLSPNMITILSLFIGLISAIFFIQGTHQNNMIGAGLLLLSAWVDCTDGEVARLKFLESKIGGILDIICDNLVHFAVFFAIGMGLYQSTGNNIFVLLGALAVFGSLISFLLLSSSIIDKKEMASANTADPKKKNTLTDTLANRDFIYFLFFMSLIGRVDVFIYITAFGSNIFAAYLTYSKIKSTLRVS
;
A
#
# COMPACT_ATOMS: atom_id res chain seq x y z
N VAL A 1 22.56 -24.07 12.53
CA VAL A 1 21.64 -22.94 12.36
C VAL A 1 22.50 -21.69 12.23
N ASN A 2 22.65 -21.16 11.02
CA ASN A 2 23.51 -20.00 10.77
C ASN A 2 22.74 -18.74 11.16
N PHE A 3 23.16 -18.11 12.27
CA PHE A 3 22.63 -16.83 12.73
C PHE A 3 23.25 -15.69 11.92
N LEU A 4 22.42 -14.86 11.30
CA LEU A 4 22.84 -13.57 10.72
C LEU A 4 23.09 -12.58 11.88
N PRO A 5 24.30 -12.02 12.03
CA PRO A 5 24.58 -11.08 13.11
C PRO A 5 23.93 -9.74 12.82
N GLY A 6 23.11 -9.25 13.76
CA GLY A 6 22.59 -7.89 13.73
C GLY A 6 23.71 -6.85 13.75
N LYS A 7 23.50 -5.72 13.06
CA LYS A 7 24.44 -4.59 13.03
C LYS A 7 24.48 -4.00 14.46
N ASN A 8 25.59 -4.22 15.15
CA ASN A 8 25.88 -4.02 16.58
C ASN A 8 25.43 -5.17 17.50
N SER A 9 26.34 -6.14 17.69
CA SER A 9 26.53 -6.99 18.88
C SER A 9 25.31 -7.18 19.79
N SER A 10 24.25 -7.80 19.30
CA SER A 10 23.11 -8.22 20.10
C SER A 10 23.33 -9.63 20.64
N TYR A 11 24.10 -9.74 21.72
CA TYR A 11 24.25 -11.01 22.44
C TYR A 11 22.98 -11.31 23.23
N ILE A 12 22.38 -12.47 23.02
CA ILE A 12 21.25 -12.98 23.82
C ILE A 12 21.88 -13.80 24.93
N SER A 13 21.93 -13.24 26.14
CA SER A 13 22.54 -13.88 27.31
C SER A 13 21.50 -14.26 28.37
N LYS A 14 20.39 -13.53 28.44
CA LYS A 14 19.27 -13.78 29.35
C LYS A 14 17.95 -13.95 28.59
N PRO A 15 16.95 -14.65 29.14
CA PRO A 15 15.61 -14.75 28.53
C PRO A 15 14.95 -13.39 28.27
N GLU A 16 15.22 -12.38 29.09
CA GLU A 16 14.72 -11.01 28.93
C GLU A 16 15.32 -10.31 27.69
N ASP A 17 16.57 -10.63 27.34
CA ASP A 17 17.26 -10.09 26.16
C ASP A 17 16.53 -10.52 24.87
N PHE A 18 15.89 -11.70 24.86
CA PHE A 18 15.11 -12.16 23.72
C PHE A 18 13.91 -11.24 23.43
N LEU A 19 13.18 -10.83 24.47
CA LEU A 19 12.04 -9.92 24.31
C LEU A 19 12.48 -8.53 23.84
N ILE A 20 13.63 -8.06 24.34
CA ILE A 20 14.24 -6.79 23.94
C ILE A 20 14.66 -6.85 22.47
N GLN A 21 15.34 -7.91 22.05
CA GLN A 21 15.77 -8.06 20.65
C GLN A 21 14.59 -8.27 19.70
N GLN A 22 13.56 -9.03 20.11
CA GLN A 22 12.32 -9.16 19.34
C GLN A 22 11.65 -7.80 19.14
N LYS A 23 11.58 -6.96 20.18
CA LYS A 23 11.02 -5.61 20.08
C LYS A 23 11.85 -4.71 19.15
N ASN A 24 13.18 -4.79 19.24
CA ASN A 24 14.09 -4.04 18.37
C ASN A 24 13.96 -4.46 16.90
N LEU A 25 13.87 -5.76 16.62
CA LEU A 25 13.65 -6.32 15.28
C LEU A 25 12.33 -5.80 14.68
N ILE A 26 11.22 -5.89 15.41
CA ILE A 26 9.91 -5.35 14.99
C ILE A 26 9.95 -3.82 14.79
N GLN A 27 10.74 -3.10 15.59
CA GLN A 27 10.89 -1.66 15.44
C GLN A 27 11.70 -1.30 14.20
N SER A 28 12.72 -2.11 13.87
CA SER A 28 13.61 -1.95 12.72
C SER A 28 13.04 -2.47 11.40
N SER A 29 12.00 -3.31 11.43
CA SER A 29 11.36 -3.88 10.23
C SER A 29 10.45 -2.90 9.48
N GLY A 30 10.54 -1.59 9.71
CA GLY A 30 9.84 -0.59 8.91
C GLY A 30 10.68 -0.15 7.71
N LEU A 31 10.07 0.15 6.56
CA LEU A 31 10.79 0.62 5.36
C LEU A 31 11.29 2.07 5.53
N GLY A 32 12.48 2.42 5.02
CA GLY A 32 13.02 3.78 5.14
C GLY A 32 12.19 4.87 4.45
N ASN A 33 11.34 4.46 3.49
CA ASN A 33 10.60 5.34 2.59
C ASN A 33 9.17 5.67 3.06
N ASP A 34 8.76 5.23 4.25
CA ASP A 34 7.40 5.42 4.74
C ASP A 34 7.01 6.91 4.84
N SER A 35 5.78 7.22 4.45
CA SER A 35 5.20 8.56 4.60
C SER A 35 5.07 8.96 6.07
N PHE A 36 4.81 10.25 6.33
CA PHE A 36 4.58 10.75 7.69
C PHE A 36 3.45 10.01 8.39
N MET A 37 2.35 9.77 7.67
CA MET A 37 1.19 9.05 8.22
C MET A 37 1.51 7.59 8.48
N ASP A 38 2.29 6.97 7.58
CA ASP A 38 2.73 5.60 7.75
C ASP A 38 3.63 5.43 8.97
N LYS A 39 4.56 6.36 9.19
CA LYS A 39 5.47 6.32 10.33
C LYS A 39 4.75 6.45 11.67
N THR A 40 3.69 7.24 11.73
CA THR A 40 3.00 7.56 12.98
C THR A 40 1.82 6.62 13.26
N ILE A 41 0.93 6.42 12.28
CA ILE A 41 -0.32 5.67 12.47
C ILE A 41 -0.19 4.25 11.96
N THR A 42 0.13 4.05 10.67
CA THR A 42 0.20 2.71 10.05
C THR A 42 1.13 1.81 10.86
N ARG A 43 2.34 2.30 11.20
CA ARG A 43 3.33 1.54 11.97
C ARG A 43 2.91 1.21 13.40
N PHE A 44 2.10 2.05 14.04
CA PHE A 44 1.63 1.74 15.38
C PHE A 44 0.69 0.54 15.34
N PHE A 45 -0.28 0.55 14.43
CA PHE A 45 -1.24 -0.54 14.27
C PHE A 45 -0.62 -1.79 13.64
N SER A 46 0.18 -1.66 12.58
CA SER A 46 0.86 -2.78 11.92
C SER A 46 1.71 -3.57 12.90
N ARG A 47 2.53 -2.91 13.73
CA ARG A 47 3.39 -3.61 14.70
C ARG A 47 2.60 -4.41 15.73
N GLN A 48 1.43 -3.93 16.14
CA GLN A 48 0.57 -4.65 17.06
C GLN A 48 -0.04 -5.89 16.38
N LEU A 49 -0.48 -5.75 15.13
CA LEU A 49 -0.93 -6.87 14.30
C LEU A 49 0.21 -7.86 14.05
N THR A 50 1.40 -7.39 13.68
CA THR A 50 2.61 -8.20 13.46
C THR A 50 2.93 -9.05 14.69
N ARG A 51 2.85 -8.48 15.91
CA ARG A 51 3.04 -9.26 17.15
C ARG A 51 2.02 -10.37 17.33
N LEU A 52 0.77 -10.17 16.90
CA LEU A 52 -0.27 -11.19 16.95
C LEU A 52 -0.02 -12.26 15.88
N PHE A 53 0.25 -11.87 14.64
CA PHE A 53 0.50 -12.79 13.53
C PHE A 53 1.83 -13.56 13.63
N LEU A 54 2.83 -13.03 14.33
CA LEU A 54 4.04 -13.78 14.64
C LEU A 54 3.78 -14.96 15.59
N LYS A 55 2.73 -14.89 16.42
CA LYS A 55 2.31 -15.98 17.30
C LYS A 55 1.45 -17.03 16.58
N THR A 56 1.04 -16.76 15.35
CA THR A 56 0.23 -17.70 14.55
C THR A 56 1.08 -18.36 13.45
N PRO A 57 0.68 -19.55 12.97
CA PRO A 57 1.35 -20.24 11.86
C PRO A 57 1.06 -19.62 10.49
N LEU A 58 0.43 -18.44 10.43
CA LEU A 58 0.04 -17.80 9.19
C LEU A 58 1.27 -17.40 8.36
N SER A 59 1.21 -17.71 7.06
CA SER A 59 2.21 -17.31 6.08
C SER A 59 1.97 -15.86 5.62
N PRO A 60 3.01 -15.13 5.19
CA PRO A 60 2.84 -13.77 4.65
C PRO A 60 1.79 -13.69 3.53
N ASN A 61 1.83 -14.63 2.58
CA ASN A 61 0.87 -14.66 1.47
C ASN A 61 -0.59 -14.82 1.94
N MET A 62 -0.84 -15.56 3.03
CA MET A 62 -2.18 -15.66 3.60
C MET A 62 -2.65 -14.33 4.20
N ILE A 63 -1.74 -13.55 4.77
CA ILE A 63 -2.02 -12.21 5.30
C ILE A 63 -2.30 -11.24 4.15
N THR A 64 -1.56 -11.32 3.04
CA THR A 64 -1.83 -10.56 1.80
C THR A 64 -3.21 -10.87 1.21
N ILE A 65 -3.59 -12.15 1.19
CA ILE A 65 -4.92 -12.55 0.71
C ILE A 65 -6.01 -12.02 1.66
N LEU A 66 -5.75 -12.02 2.97
CA LEU A 66 -6.66 -11.44 3.96
C LEU A 66 -6.82 -9.93 3.78
N SER A 67 -5.73 -9.17 3.57
CA SER A 67 -5.80 -7.73 3.29
C SER A 67 -6.59 -7.45 2.03
N LEU A 68 -6.38 -8.25 0.97
CA LEU A 68 -7.16 -8.18 -0.28
C LEU A 68 -8.66 -8.36 -0.03
N PHE A 69 -9.07 -9.40 0.71
CA PHE A 69 -10.48 -9.64 1.00
C PHE A 69 -11.11 -8.48 1.77
N ILE A 70 -10.44 -7.96 2.80
CA ILE A 70 -10.91 -6.80 3.56
C ILE A 70 -11.05 -5.57 2.64
N GLY A 71 -10.08 -5.37 1.74
CA GLY A 71 -10.10 -4.30 0.74
C GLY A 71 -11.26 -4.42 -0.23
N LEU A 72 -11.58 -5.62 -0.72
CA LEU A 72 -12.73 -5.84 -1.61
C LEU A 72 -14.06 -5.65 -0.88
N ILE A 73 -14.17 -6.10 0.37
CA ILE A 73 -15.35 -5.83 1.21
C ILE A 73 -15.55 -4.32 1.37
N SER A 74 -14.47 -3.55 1.53
CA SER A 74 -14.55 -2.09 1.60
C SER A 74 -15.22 -1.47 0.36
N ALA A 75 -14.89 -1.97 -0.84
CA ALA A 75 -15.50 -1.52 -2.09
C ALA A 75 -17.01 -1.84 -2.15
N ILE A 76 -17.45 -2.98 -1.61
CA ILE A 76 -18.88 -3.34 -1.52
C ILE A 76 -19.65 -2.37 -0.62
N PHE A 77 -19.02 -1.78 0.39
CA PHE A 77 -19.65 -0.72 1.18
C PHE A 77 -19.72 0.60 0.40
N PHE A 78 -18.65 0.99 -0.30
CA PHE A 78 -18.64 2.22 -1.09
C PHE A 78 -19.69 2.23 -2.22
N ILE A 79 -19.94 1.10 -2.88
CA ILE A 79 -20.91 1.04 -3.99
C ILE A 79 -22.35 1.28 -3.54
N GLN A 80 -22.67 1.13 -2.25
CA GLN A 80 -24.02 1.40 -1.73
C GLN A 80 -24.35 2.89 -1.69
N GLY A 81 -23.35 3.78 -1.79
CA GLY A 81 -23.55 5.22 -1.98
C GLY A 81 -24.06 6.01 -0.76
N THR A 82 -24.35 5.37 0.37
CA THR A 82 -24.79 6.07 1.60
C THR A 82 -23.59 6.57 2.41
N HIS A 83 -23.78 7.66 3.15
CA HIS A 83 -22.72 8.23 3.99
C HIS A 83 -22.20 7.25 5.05
N GLN A 84 -23.09 6.52 5.72
CA GLN A 84 -22.71 5.52 6.73
C GLN A 84 -21.89 4.39 6.11
N ASN A 85 -22.29 3.90 4.93
CA ASN A 85 -21.56 2.84 4.24
C ASN A 85 -20.20 3.34 3.76
N ASN A 86 -20.10 4.58 3.29
CA ASN A 86 -18.81 5.17 2.94
C ASN A 86 -17.87 5.22 4.16
N MET A 87 -18.36 5.55 5.36
CA MET A 87 -17.54 5.58 6.57
C MET A 87 -17.02 4.19 6.93
N ILE A 88 -17.90 3.18 6.89
CA ILE A 88 -17.54 1.78 7.14
C ILE A 88 -16.54 1.29 6.09
N GLY A 89 -16.81 1.56 4.81
CA GLY A 89 -15.91 1.23 3.70
C GLY A 89 -14.53 1.86 3.88
N ALA A 90 -14.45 3.15 4.20
CA ALA A 90 -13.16 3.79 4.41
C ALA A 90 -12.41 3.23 5.63
N GLY A 91 -13.11 2.89 6.71
CA GLY A 91 -12.52 2.22 7.88
C GLY A 91 -11.99 0.83 7.55
N LEU A 92 -12.73 0.04 6.77
CA LEU A 92 -12.28 -1.27 6.29
C LEU A 92 -11.08 -1.17 5.35
N LEU A 93 -11.05 -0.18 4.47
CA LEU A 93 -9.90 0.05 3.60
C LEU A 93 -8.65 0.43 4.40
N LEU A 94 -8.80 1.25 5.43
CA LEU A 94 -7.72 1.59 6.34
C LEU A 94 -7.21 0.35 7.11
N LEU A 95 -8.14 -0.50 7.58
CA LEU A 95 -7.80 -1.78 8.20
C LEU A 95 -7.03 -2.68 7.23
N SER A 96 -7.50 -2.80 5.98
CA SER A 96 -6.82 -3.56 4.92
C SER A 96 -5.38 -3.08 4.73
N ALA A 97 -5.15 -1.76 4.64
CA ALA A 97 -3.82 -1.19 4.51
C ALA A 97 -2.89 -1.52 5.70
N TRP A 98 -3.42 -1.54 6.93
CA TRP A 98 -2.65 -1.93 8.12
C TRP A 98 -2.30 -3.42 8.13
N VAL A 99 -3.23 -4.29 7.72
CA VAL A 99 -3.00 -5.74 7.60
C VAL A 99 -1.99 -6.02 6.49
N ASP A 100 -2.04 -5.27 5.41
CA ASP A 100 -1.12 -5.39 4.29
C ASP A 100 0.32 -5.02 4.70
N CYS A 101 0.54 -3.90 5.38
CA CYS A 101 1.87 -3.60 5.95
C CYS A 101 2.40 -4.68 6.91
N THR A 102 1.49 -5.39 7.56
CA THR A 102 1.84 -6.49 8.47
C THR A 102 2.40 -7.69 7.72
N ASP A 103 1.96 -7.99 6.50
CA ASP A 103 2.48 -9.13 5.74
C ASP A 103 3.97 -8.97 5.42
N GLY A 104 4.40 -7.76 5.05
CA GLY A 104 5.77 -7.44 4.69
C GLY A 104 6.66 -7.34 5.92
N GLU A 105 6.12 -6.88 7.06
CA GLU A 105 6.80 -6.97 8.35
C GLU A 105 7.01 -8.43 8.77
N VAL A 106 5.99 -9.28 8.66
CA VAL A 106 6.07 -10.70 9.01
C VAL A 106 7.01 -11.45 8.07
N ALA A 107 6.98 -11.16 6.76
CA ALA A 107 7.89 -11.75 5.78
C ALA A 107 9.36 -11.45 6.12
N ARG A 108 9.67 -10.21 6.48
CA ARG A 108 11.02 -9.79 6.92
C ARG A 108 11.44 -10.46 8.21
N LEU A 109 10.56 -10.51 9.20
CA LEU A 109 10.87 -11.05 10.52
C LEU A 109 10.98 -12.58 10.52
N LYS A 110 10.23 -13.27 9.67
CA LYS A 110 10.32 -14.73 9.47
C LYS A 110 11.36 -15.13 8.40
N PHE A 111 12.02 -14.17 7.74
CA PHE A 111 12.91 -14.39 6.58
C PHE A 111 12.23 -15.19 5.45
N LEU A 112 10.92 -14.96 5.26
CA LEU A 112 10.09 -15.59 4.23
C LEU A 112 9.81 -14.62 3.06
N GLU A 113 10.65 -13.60 2.88
CA GLU A 113 10.55 -12.71 1.74
C GLU A 113 10.74 -13.52 0.44
N SER A 114 9.83 -13.32 -0.51
CA SER A 114 9.90 -13.98 -1.81
C SER A 114 9.58 -12.98 -2.92
N LYS A 115 10.21 -13.17 -4.09
CA LYS A 115 9.92 -12.37 -5.28
C LYS A 115 8.44 -12.46 -5.66
N ILE A 116 7.88 -13.68 -5.63
CA ILE A 116 6.49 -13.96 -5.98
C ILE A 116 5.54 -13.26 -5.00
N GLY A 117 5.77 -13.38 -3.68
CA GLY A 117 4.95 -12.69 -2.67
C GLY A 117 5.01 -11.18 -2.82
N GLY A 118 6.19 -10.65 -3.16
CA GLY A 118 6.36 -9.23 -3.42
C GLY A 118 5.68 -8.69 -4.68
N ILE A 119 5.47 -9.53 -5.71
CA ILE A 119 4.67 -9.18 -6.90
C ILE A 119 3.18 -9.30 -6.59
N LEU A 120 2.80 -10.34 -5.84
CA LEU A 120 1.43 -10.58 -5.40
C LEU A 120 0.90 -9.40 -4.59
N ASP A 121 1.65 -8.94 -3.59
CA ASP A 121 1.35 -7.75 -2.78
C ASP A 121 1.04 -6.52 -3.66
N ILE A 122 1.93 -6.19 -4.60
CA ILE A 122 1.74 -5.08 -5.54
C ILE A 122 0.45 -5.24 -6.36
N ILE A 123 0.17 -6.44 -6.88
CA ILE A 123 -1.03 -6.70 -7.69
C ILE A 123 -2.30 -6.58 -6.82
N CYS A 124 -2.27 -7.15 -5.62
CA CYS A 124 -3.40 -7.12 -4.69
C CYS A 124 -3.74 -5.70 -4.25
N ASP A 125 -2.74 -4.88 -3.89
CA ASP A 125 -2.93 -3.48 -3.48
C ASP A 125 -3.59 -2.66 -4.60
N ASN A 126 -3.07 -2.78 -5.82
CA ASN A 126 -3.64 -2.07 -6.98
C ASN A 126 -5.04 -2.57 -7.34
N LEU A 127 -5.32 -3.87 -7.21
CA LEU A 127 -6.65 -4.42 -7.45
C LEU A 127 -7.68 -3.83 -6.48
N VAL A 128 -7.32 -3.71 -5.19
CA VAL A 128 -8.17 -3.03 -4.19
C VAL A 128 -8.38 -1.57 -4.57
N HIS A 129 -7.34 -0.84 -4.98
CA HIS A 129 -7.46 0.56 -5.38
C HIS A 129 -8.43 0.74 -6.55
N PHE A 130 -8.30 -0.07 -7.60
CA PHE A 130 -9.20 -0.01 -8.75
C PHE A 130 -10.64 -0.33 -8.36
N ALA A 131 -10.85 -1.35 -7.53
CA ALA A 131 -12.17 -1.72 -7.04
C ALA A 131 -12.81 -0.60 -6.22
N VAL A 132 -12.06 0.03 -5.32
CA VAL A 132 -12.54 1.14 -4.48
C VAL A 132 -12.87 2.37 -5.33
N PHE A 133 -12.01 2.78 -6.26
CA PHE A 133 -12.27 3.96 -7.10
C PHE A 133 -13.49 3.76 -7.99
N PHE A 134 -13.64 2.57 -8.56
CA PHE A 134 -14.83 2.20 -9.33
C PHE A 134 -16.09 2.22 -8.44
N ALA A 135 -16.02 1.59 -7.26
CA ALA A 135 -17.13 1.51 -6.32
C ALA A 135 -17.59 2.89 -5.83
N ILE A 136 -16.66 3.80 -5.53
CA ILE A 136 -16.98 5.19 -5.14
C ILE A 136 -17.72 5.91 -6.27
N GLY A 137 -17.24 5.82 -7.51
CA GLY A 137 -17.90 6.44 -8.66
C GLY A 137 -19.32 5.91 -8.87
N MET A 138 -19.49 4.58 -8.80
CA MET A 138 -20.79 3.93 -8.93
C MET A 138 -21.73 4.20 -7.74
N GLY A 139 -21.21 4.28 -6.52
CA GLY A 139 -21.99 4.60 -5.33
C GLY A 139 -22.49 6.05 -5.35
N LEU A 140 -21.64 7.00 -5.75
CA LEU A 140 -22.05 8.39 -5.94
C LEU A 140 -23.07 8.55 -7.07
N TYR A 141 -22.92 7.79 -8.16
CA TYR A 141 -23.93 7.75 -9.22
C TYR A 141 -25.29 7.28 -8.69
N GLN A 142 -25.33 6.19 -7.92
CA GLN A 142 -26.58 5.70 -7.33
C GLN A 142 -27.21 6.70 -6.37
N SER A 143 -26.41 7.44 -5.60
CA SER A 143 -26.92 8.43 -4.64
C SER A 143 -27.38 9.74 -5.29
N THR A 144 -26.78 10.16 -6.41
CA THR A 144 -27.02 11.48 -7.00
C THR A 144 -27.75 11.45 -8.35
N GLY A 145 -27.75 10.30 -9.02
CA GLY A 145 -28.25 10.13 -10.39
C GLY A 145 -27.38 10.78 -11.47
N ASN A 146 -26.23 11.35 -11.14
CA ASN A 146 -25.41 12.09 -12.10
C ASN A 146 -24.33 11.20 -12.74
N ASN A 147 -24.42 11.03 -14.06
CA ASN A 147 -23.48 10.23 -14.86
C ASN A 147 -22.02 10.72 -14.77
N ILE A 148 -21.76 11.96 -14.33
CA ILE A 148 -20.41 12.48 -14.15
C ILE A 148 -19.59 11.60 -13.20
N PHE A 149 -20.21 11.03 -12.16
CA PHE A 149 -19.49 10.22 -11.16
C PHE A 149 -19.04 8.87 -11.71
N VAL A 150 -19.77 8.30 -12.68
CA VAL A 150 -19.34 7.10 -13.40
C VAL A 150 -18.11 7.43 -14.25
N LEU A 151 -18.13 8.57 -14.96
CA LEU A 151 -16.97 9.02 -15.74
C LEU A 151 -15.76 9.29 -14.85
N LEU A 152 -15.93 9.97 -13.71
CA LEU A 152 -14.85 10.24 -12.76
C LEU A 152 -14.27 8.94 -12.18
N GLY A 153 -15.12 7.98 -11.81
CA GLY A 153 -14.67 6.65 -11.38
C GLY A 153 -13.86 5.93 -12.46
N ALA A 154 -14.35 5.92 -13.70
CA ALA A 154 -13.64 5.33 -14.83
C ALA A 154 -12.30 6.02 -15.11
N LEU A 155 -12.26 7.35 -15.09
CA LEU A 155 -11.03 8.13 -15.27
C LEU A 155 -10.02 7.87 -14.14
N ALA A 156 -10.48 7.77 -12.89
CA ALA A 156 -9.62 7.45 -11.75
C ALA A 156 -8.97 6.07 -11.91
N VAL A 157 -9.74 5.06 -12.29
CA VAL A 157 -9.23 3.70 -12.57
C VAL A 157 -8.27 3.72 -13.75
N PHE A 158 -8.63 4.39 -14.84
CA PHE A 158 -7.80 4.45 -16.05
C PHE A 158 -6.43 5.10 -15.80
N GLY A 159 -6.39 6.27 -15.15
CA GLY A 159 -5.14 6.94 -14.82
C GLY A 159 -4.27 6.12 -13.87
N SER A 160 -4.88 5.45 -12.90
CA SER A 160 -4.18 4.58 -11.95
C SER A 160 -3.63 3.33 -12.64
N LEU A 161 -4.39 2.74 -13.57
CA LEU A 161 -3.97 1.58 -14.35
C LEU A 161 -2.79 1.90 -15.27
N ILE A 162 -2.82 3.04 -15.99
CA ILE A 162 -1.68 3.47 -16.81
C ILE A 162 -0.44 3.66 -15.93
N SER A 163 -0.60 4.37 -14.82
CA SER A 163 0.51 4.61 -13.89
C SER A 163 1.09 3.29 -13.38
N PHE A 164 0.24 2.33 -13.03
CA PHE A 164 0.63 0.99 -12.63
C PHE A 164 1.38 0.25 -13.74
N LEU A 165 0.86 0.20 -14.98
CA LEU A 165 1.51 -0.51 -16.10
C LEU A 165 2.88 0.07 -16.45
N LEU A 166 3.03 1.39 -16.35
CA LEU A 166 4.30 2.06 -16.61
C LEU A 166 5.33 1.77 -15.52
N LEU A 167 4.89 1.77 -14.26
CA LEU A 167 5.75 1.65 -13.09
C LEU A 167 6.05 0.19 -12.72
N SER A 168 5.16 -0.75 -13.03
CA SER A 168 5.29 -2.18 -12.67
C SER A 168 6.59 -2.77 -13.21
N SER A 169 6.93 -2.52 -14.48
CA SER A 169 8.21 -2.93 -15.08
C SER A 169 9.41 -2.42 -14.27
N SER A 170 9.43 -1.12 -13.94
CA SER A 170 10.53 -0.50 -13.19
C SER A 170 10.61 -0.93 -11.72
N ILE A 171 9.47 -1.23 -11.08
CA ILE A 171 9.44 -1.74 -9.70
C ILE A 171 9.93 -3.18 -9.66
N ILE A 172 9.48 -4.02 -10.58
CA ILE A 172 9.90 -5.42 -10.66
C ILE A 172 11.42 -5.47 -10.86
N ASP A 173 11.96 -4.71 -11.82
CA ASP A 173 13.41 -4.63 -12.08
C ASP A 173 14.19 -4.15 -10.84
N LYS A 174 13.71 -3.10 -10.15
CA LYS A 174 14.34 -2.61 -8.91
C LYS A 174 14.30 -3.67 -7.80
N LYS A 175 13.19 -4.40 -7.66
CA LYS A 175 12.99 -5.43 -6.63
C LYS A 175 13.85 -6.66 -6.93
N GLU A 176 14.06 -7.01 -8.20
CA GLU A 176 15.01 -8.02 -8.62
C GLU A 176 16.45 -7.65 -8.23
N MET A 177 16.86 -6.41 -8.51
CA MET A 177 18.20 -5.91 -8.19
C MET A 177 18.45 -5.81 -6.67
N ALA A 178 17.43 -5.44 -5.89
CA ALA A 178 17.49 -5.39 -4.43
C ALA A 178 17.50 -6.78 -3.78
N SER A 179 16.88 -7.79 -4.40
CA SER A 179 16.96 -9.18 -3.94
C SER A 179 18.32 -9.83 -4.24
N ALA A 180 19.08 -9.31 -5.21
CA ALA A 180 20.38 -9.84 -5.61
C ALA A 180 21.58 -9.22 -4.87
N ASN A 181 21.42 -8.03 -4.27
CA ASN A 181 22.47 -7.35 -3.50
C ASN A 181 21.93 -6.91 -2.14
N THR A 182 22.68 -7.21 -1.07
CA THR A 182 22.39 -6.67 0.27
C THR A 182 22.37 -5.13 0.22
N ALA A 183 21.26 -4.55 0.66
CA ALA A 183 20.88 -3.17 0.40
C ALA A 183 21.91 -2.11 0.84
N ASP A 184 22.23 -1.17 -0.06
CA ASP A 184 22.96 0.06 0.25
C ASP A 184 21.95 1.20 0.55
N PRO A 185 21.93 1.79 1.76
CA PRO A 185 20.79 2.55 2.29
C PRO A 185 20.77 4.04 1.87
N LYS A 186 21.28 4.39 0.69
CA LYS A 186 21.34 5.78 0.22
C LYS A 186 20.91 5.90 -1.24
N LYS A 187 19.60 5.86 -1.51
CA LYS A 187 19.07 6.32 -2.80
C LYS A 187 18.01 7.40 -2.56
N LYS A 188 18.33 8.59 -3.07
CA LYS A 188 17.55 9.84 -3.00
C LYS A 188 16.12 9.59 -3.47
N ASN A 189 15.14 9.94 -2.63
CA ASN A 189 13.72 9.87 -2.95
C ASN A 189 13.43 10.67 -4.22
N THR A 190 12.91 10.00 -5.24
CA THR A 190 12.34 10.66 -6.41
C THR A 190 10.93 11.13 -6.06
N LEU A 191 10.47 12.27 -6.61
CA LEU A 191 9.10 12.80 -6.40
C LEU A 191 8.00 11.75 -6.68
N THR A 192 8.31 10.76 -7.51
CA THR A 192 7.45 9.60 -7.82
C THR A 192 7.28 8.65 -6.64
N ASP A 193 8.27 8.51 -5.75
CA ASP A 193 8.18 7.65 -4.57
C ASP A 193 7.32 8.28 -3.47
N THR A 194 7.18 9.61 -3.47
CA THR A 194 6.31 10.34 -2.53
C THR A 194 4.86 10.45 -3.02
N LEU A 195 4.63 10.39 -4.34
CA LEU A 195 3.28 10.36 -4.93
C LEU A 195 2.65 8.96 -4.94
N ALA A 196 3.44 7.91 -4.83
CA ALA A 196 2.95 6.52 -4.71
C ALA A 196 2.44 6.16 -3.31
N ASN A 197 2.43 7.13 -2.38
CA ASN A 197 2.13 6.89 -0.98
C ASN A 197 0.65 6.53 -0.76
N ARG A 198 0.42 5.60 0.18
CA ARG A 198 -0.90 5.19 0.70
C ARG A 198 -1.64 6.29 1.48
N ASP A 199 -1.10 7.50 1.50
CA ASP A 199 -1.69 8.68 2.14
C ASP A 199 -3.10 9.00 1.61
N PHE A 200 -3.40 8.60 0.37
CA PHE A 200 -4.74 8.78 -0.19
C PHE A 200 -5.81 7.99 0.58
N ILE A 201 -5.47 6.86 1.24
CA ILE A 201 -6.41 6.07 2.04
C ILE A 201 -6.84 6.86 3.27
N TYR A 202 -5.89 7.54 3.92
CA TYR A 202 -6.17 8.44 5.05
C TYR A 202 -6.97 9.66 4.62
N PHE A 203 -6.65 10.22 3.45
CA PHE A 203 -7.41 11.31 2.87
C PHE A 203 -8.85 10.89 2.53
N LEU A 204 -9.04 9.70 1.96
CA LEU A 204 -10.35 9.10 1.70
C LEU A 204 -11.12 8.88 3.00
N PHE A 205 -10.47 8.37 4.04
CA PHE A 205 -11.08 8.19 5.35
C PHE A 205 -11.59 9.52 5.91
N PHE A 206 -10.78 10.57 5.87
CA PHE A 206 -11.19 11.91 6.29
C PHE A 206 -12.35 12.47 5.45
N MET A 207 -12.28 12.34 4.12
CA MET A 207 -13.37 12.77 3.23
C MET A 207 -14.66 11.99 3.45
N SER A 208 -14.53 10.71 3.80
CA SER A 208 -15.65 9.85 4.14
C SER A 208 -16.34 10.28 5.44
N LEU A 209 -15.58 10.67 6.48
CA LEU A 209 -16.12 11.21 7.72
C LEU A 209 -16.91 12.51 7.52
N ILE A 210 -16.47 13.37 6.60
CA ILE A 210 -17.14 14.65 6.30
C ILE A 210 -18.32 14.44 5.32
N GLY A 211 -18.47 13.24 4.75
CA GLY A 211 -19.48 12.96 3.74
C GLY A 211 -19.19 13.62 2.39
N ARG A 212 -17.91 13.93 2.12
CA ARG A 212 -17.41 14.59 0.91
C ARG A 212 -16.56 13.67 0.05
N VAL A 213 -17.01 12.43 -0.12
CA VAL A 213 -16.35 11.43 -0.99
C VAL A 213 -16.41 11.85 -2.47
N ASP A 214 -17.35 12.71 -2.83
CA ASP A 214 -17.41 13.40 -4.12
C ASP A 214 -16.14 14.23 -4.41
N VAL A 215 -15.67 15.02 -3.45
CA VAL A 215 -14.42 15.81 -3.60
C VAL A 215 -13.22 14.88 -3.80
N PHE A 216 -13.18 13.77 -3.06
CA PHE A 216 -12.14 12.76 -3.20
C PHE A 216 -12.06 12.21 -4.63
N ILE A 217 -13.20 11.83 -5.24
CA ILE A 217 -13.18 11.23 -6.58
C ILE A 217 -12.77 12.24 -7.65
N TYR A 218 -13.14 13.52 -7.51
CA TYR A 218 -12.65 14.58 -8.40
C TYR A 218 -11.12 14.70 -8.34
N ILE A 219 -10.57 14.85 -7.14
CA ILE A 219 -9.12 14.99 -6.94
C ILE A 219 -8.39 13.77 -7.47
N THR A 220 -8.91 12.57 -7.19
CA THR A 220 -8.29 11.31 -7.60
C THR A 220 -8.33 11.12 -9.11
N ALA A 221 -9.46 11.41 -9.77
CA ALA A 221 -9.58 11.31 -11.22
C ALA A 221 -8.62 12.29 -11.93
N PHE A 222 -8.57 13.55 -11.52
CA PHE A 222 -7.63 14.50 -12.12
C PHE A 222 -6.18 14.16 -11.79
N GLY A 223 -5.88 13.87 -10.53
CA GLY A 223 -4.54 13.57 -10.04
C GLY A 223 -3.93 12.34 -10.73
N SER A 224 -4.67 11.23 -10.83
CA SER A 224 -4.17 10.00 -11.43
C SER A 224 -3.88 10.15 -12.92
N ASN A 225 -4.70 10.92 -13.65
CA ASN A 225 -4.49 11.17 -15.09
C ASN A 225 -3.31 12.12 -15.35
N ILE A 226 -3.15 13.18 -14.54
CA ILE A 226 -1.97 14.07 -14.63
C ILE A 226 -0.69 13.28 -14.35
N PHE A 227 -0.71 12.42 -13.33
CA PHE A 227 0.43 11.59 -12.98
C PHE A 227 0.74 10.58 -14.09
N ALA A 228 -0.27 9.91 -14.65
CA ALA A 228 -0.12 9.01 -15.78
C ALA A 228 0.51 9.71 -17.00
N ALA A 229 0.04 10.93 -17.31
CA ALA A 229 0.59 11.74 -18.41
C ALA A 229 2.05 12.13 -18.15
N TYR A 230 2.38 12.54 -16.92
CA TYR A 230 3.76 12.84 -16.51
C TYR A 230 4.69 11.63 -16.65
N LEU A 231 4.26 10.45 -16.19
CA LEU A 231 5.04 9.22 -16.32
C LEU A 231 5.24 8.82 -17.79
N THR A 232 4.19 8.92 -18.59
CA THR A 232 4.26 8.64 -20.04
C THR A 232 5.25 9.57 -20.72
N TYR A 233 5.16 10.88 -20.45
CA TYR A 233 6.10 11.89 -20.96
C TYR A 233 7.54 11.61 -20.53
N SER A 234 7.75 11.29 -19.25
CA SER A 234 9.08 10.97 -18.72
C SER A 234 9.67 9.73 -19.39
N LYS A 235 8.86 8.69 -19.64
CA LYS A 235 9.30 7.46 -20.30
C LYS A 235 9.68 7.72 -21.75
N ILE A 236 8.83 8.43 -22.52
CA ILE A 236 9.12 8.80 -23.91
C ILE A 236 10.41 9.63 -24.00
N LYS A 237 10.57 10.65 -23.14
CA LYS A 237 11.77 11.48 -23.09
C LYS A 237 13.04 10.68 -22.76
N SER A 238 12.93 9.66 -21.92
CA SER A 238 14.06 8.79 -21.60
C SER A 238 14.47 7.92 -22.79
N THR A 239 13.53 7.37 -23.54
CA THR A 239 13.80 6.58 -24.76
C THR A 239 14.47 7.43 -25.83
N LEU A 240 14.00 8.66 -26.05
CA LEU A 240 14.56 9.60 -27.04
C LEU A 240 15.98 10.10 -26.71
N ARG A 241 16.44 9.98 -25.46
CA ARG A 241 17.82 10.34 -25.08
C ARG A 241 18.83 9.20 -25.30
N VAL A 242 18.34 7.99 -25.55
CA VAL A 242 19.16 6.78 -25.73
C VAL A 242 19.30 6.42 -27.20
N SER A 243 18.42 6.92 -28.08
CA SER A 243 18.51 6.85 -29.55
C SER A 243 19.32 8.00 -30.13
#